data_AF-M3VFY7-F1
#
_entry.id   AF-M3VFY7-F1
#
_cell.length_a   1.000
_cell.length_b   1.000
_cell.length_c   1.000
_cell.angle_alpha   90.00
_cell.angle_beta   90.00
_cell.angle_gamma   90.00
#
_symmetry.space_group_name_H-M   'P 1'
#
loop_
_entity.id
_entity.type
_entity.pdbx_description
1 polymer ?
#
loop_
_entity_poly.entity_id
_entity_poly.type
_entity_poly.pdbx_seq_one_letter_code
_entity_poly.pdbx_strand_id
1 'polypeptide(L)'
;MKKTLTRAAVGIAAAGAIGASSLVAAPAQAAGPGDLQIIGGVTCTFKLWGPNWSDGPVWQMNRFMGVKNIGGSTMTGVTVTEFGGPTRWVKADKDKKTKTGELKPGQTAILWNDKWKGCWPASISGYTIGQQVENPFNNAGYWQNVKRSQPKP
;
A
#
# COMPACT_ATOMS: atom_id res chain seq x y z
N MET A 1 -32.95 34.96 11.62
CA MET A 1 -33.25 33.89 12.59
C MET A 1 -34.05 32.80 11.92
N LYS A 2 -33.54 31.55 11.89
CA LYS A 2 -34.21 30.30 12.32
C LYS A 2 -33.38 29.10 11.86
N LYS A 3 -32.84 28.37 12.84
CA LYS A 3 -32.17 27.07 12.73
C LYS A 3 -33.20 26.01 12.31
N THR A 4 -32.76 24.96 11.60
CA THR A 4 -33.09 23.57 11.98
C THR A 4 -32.22 22.55 11.23
N LEU A 5 -31.79 21.58 12.02
CA LEU A 5 -30.92 20.44 11.76
C LEU A 5 -31.75 19.22 11.29
N THR A 6 -31.06 18.33 10.57
CA THR A 6 -31.28 16.86 10.55
C THR A 6 -32.50 16.31 9.81
N ARG A 7 -32.23 15.49 8.77
CA ARG A 7 -32.81 14.15 8.62
C ARG A 7 -31.84 13.25 7.83
N ALA A 8 -31.22 12.33 8.56
CA ALA A 8 -30.53 11.17 8.04
C ALA A 8 -31.53 10.31 7.24
N ALA A 9 -31.20 9.98 6.00
CA ALA A 9 -31.97 9.06 5.17
C ALA A 9 -31.26 7.70 5.12
N VAL A 10 -31.97 6.74 5.69
CA VAL A 10 -31.76 5.30 5.70
C VAL A 10 -31.67 4.74 4.28
N GLY A 11 -30.80 3.73 4.09
CA GLY A 11 -30.77 2.91 2.88
C GLY A 11 -29.97 1.62 3.07
N ILE A 12 -30.31 0.80 4.07
CA ILE A 12 -29.84 -0.59 4.12
C ILE A 12 -30.78 -1.39 3.21
N ALA A 13 -30.28 -1.77 2.03
CA ALA A 13 -30.89 -2.82 1.21
C ALA A 13 -30.10 -4.11 1.45
N ALA A 14 -30.80 -5.10 1.99
CA ALA A 14 -30.27 -6.40 2.36
C ALA A 14 -30.18 -7.37 1.16
N ALA A 15 -29.12 -8.18 1.22
CA ALA A 15 -29.00 -9.59 0.79
C ALA A 15 -29.25 -9.99 -0.68
N GLY A 16 -28.23 -10.62 -1.28
CA GLY A 16 -28.44 -11.55 -2.40
C GLY A 16 -27.22 -11.86 -3.28
N ALA A 17 -26.17 -12.48 -2.73
CA ALA A 17 -25.34 -13.49 -3.43
C ALA A 17 -24.23 -13.99 -2.51
N ILE A 18 -24.40 -15.19 -1.99
CA ILE A 18 -23.35 -15.95 -1.31
C ILE A 18 -22.31 -16.32 -2.37
N GLY A 19 -21.16 -15.65 -2.31
CA GLY A 19 -19.96 -15.96 -3.08
C GLY A 19 -18.75 -15.80 -2.19
N ALA A 20 -18.33 -16.90 -1.58
CA ALA A 20 -17.24 -17.03 -0.63
C ALA A 20 -16.03 -16.11 -0.91
N SER A 21 -15.98 -14.99 -0.20
CA SER A 21 -14.73 -14.33 0.15
C SER A 21 -15.03 -13.51 1.39
N SER A 22 -14.55 -14.00 2.54
CA SER A 22 -14.48 -13.25 3.78
C SER A 22 -13.55 -12.05 3.55
N LEU A 23 -14.10 -11.00 2.95
CA LEU A 23 -13.60 -9.66 3.13
C LEU A 23 -13.87 -9.36 4.59
N VAL A 24 -12.85 -9.55 5.42
CA VAL A 24 -12.74 -8.81 6.67
C VAL A 24 -12.75 -7.35 6.24
N ALA A 25 -13.94 -6.76 6.15
CA ALA A 25 -14.11 -5.33 6.05
C ALA A 25 -13.63 -4.81 7.41
N ALA A 26 -12.32 -4.60 7.51
CA ALA A 26 -11.75 -3.79 8.58
C ALA A 26 -12.56 -2.48 8.58
N PRO A 27 -12.96 -1.98 9.76
CA PRO A 27 -13.71 -0.74 9.83
C PRO A 27 -12.95 0.33 9.04
N ALA A 28 -13.65 1.06 8.18
CA ALA A 28 -13.11 2.25 7.54
C ALA A 28 -12.87 3.29 8.64
N GLN A 29 -11.77 3.12 9.37
CA GLN A 29 -11.30 4.04 10.38
C GLN A 29 -10.99 5.32 9.62
N ALA A 30 -11.75 6.38 9.91
CA ALA A 30 -11.53 7.68 9.35
C ALA A 30 -10.06 8.06 9.57
N ALA A 31 -9.35 8.36 8.48
CA ALA A 31 -7.94 8.70 8.53
C ALA A 31 -7.74 9.81 9.57
N GLY A 32 -6.95 9.51 10.59
CA GLY A 32 -6.59 10.49 11.61
C GLY A 32 -5.71 11.60 11.01
N PRO A 33 -5.39 12.65 11.79
CA PRO A 33 -4.44 13.68 11.33
C PRO A 33 -3.13 13.05 10.83
N GLY A 34 -2.66 11.99 11.49
CA GLY A 34 -1.63 11.09 10.96
C GLY A 34 -2.21 9.71 10.67
N ASP A 35 -2.07 9.25 9.42
CA ASP A 35 -2.46 7.89 9.04
C ASP A 35 -1.60 7.41 7.88
N LEU A 36 -0.94 6.27 8.07
CA LEU A 36 -0.11 5.63 7.06
C LEU A 36 -0.82 4.37 6.58
N GLN A 37 -0.67 4.13 5.30
CA GLN A 37 -1.12 2.90 4.68
C GLN A 37 0.08 2.20 4.08
N ILE A 38 0.39 1.01 4.57
CA ILE A 38 1.37 0.17 3.90
C ILE A 38 0.78 -0.30 2.56
N ILE A 39 1.60 -0.24 1.54
CA ILE A 39 1.25 -0.71 0.20
C ILE A 39 2.29 -1.69 -0.28
N GLY A 40 1.87 -2.61 -1.13
CA GLY A 40 2.76 -3.60 -1.68
C GLY A 40 2.06 -4.40 -2.74
N GLY A 41 2.84 -5.30 -3.34
CA GLY A 41 2.35 -6.17 -4.37
C GLY A 41 3.43 -7.11 -4.83
N VAL A 42 2.98 -8.26 -5.34
CA VAL A 42 3.82 -9.22 -6.02
C VAL A 42 3.17 -9.48 -7.36
N THR A 43 3.83 -9.06 -8.44
CA THR A 43 3.31 -9.19 -9.79
C THR A 43 4.26 -10.01 -10.64
N CYS A 44 3.66 -10.88 -11.44
CA CYS A 44 4.39 -11.67 -12.41
C CYS A 44 3.98 -11.21 -13.81
N THR A 45 4.94 -10.69 -14.56
CA THR A 45 4.73 -10.13 -15.89
C THR A 45 5.60 -10.85 -16.90
N PHE A 46 5.03 -11.23 -18.04
CA PHE A 46 5.81 -11.77 -19.14
C PHE A 46 6.50 -10.63 -19.87
N LYS A 47 7.84 -10.60 -19.80
CA LYS A 47 8.63 -9.63 -20.55
C LYS A 47 8.87 -10.20 -21.94
N LEU A 48 8.22 -9.60 -22.94
CA LEU A 48 8.52 -9.82 -24.35
C LEU A 48 9.89 -9.23 -24.69
N TRP A 49 10.44 -9.62 -25.84
CA TRP A 49 11.71 -9.10 -26.34
C TRP A 49 11.80 -7.58 -26.23
N GLY A 50 12.87 -7.12 -25.57
CA GLY A 50 13.19 -5.71 -25.46
C GLY A 50 14.13 -5.25 -26.60
N PRO A 51 14.41 -3.94 -26.69
CA PRO A 51 15.31 -3.38 -27.71
C PRO A 51 16.74 -3.93 -27.62
N ASN A 52 17.16 -4.41 -26.45
CA ASN A 52 18.41 -5.12 -26.27
C ASN A 52 18.12 -6.63 -26.30
N TRP A 53 18.51 -7.30 -27.39
CA TRP A 53 18.38 -8.75 -27.63
C TRP A 53 19.13 -9.65 -26.63
N SER A 54 19.60 -9.10 -25.51
CA SER A 54 20.35 -9.78 -24.46
C SER A 54 19.47 -10.62 -23.52
N ASP A 55 18.16 -10.35 -23.49
CA ASP A 55 17.20 -11.08 -22.66
C ASP A 55 16.06 -11.60 -23.54
N GLY A 56 16.01 -12.92 -23.75
CA GLY A 56 14.89 -13.60 -24.38
C GLY A 56 13.57 -13.44 -23.59
N PRO A 57 12.45 -13.93 -24.14
CA PRO A 57 11.15 -13.79 -23.51
C PRO A 57 11.15 -14.55 -22.20
N VAL A 58 10.95 -13.83 -21.10
CA VAL A 58 11.10 -14.39 -19.75
C VAL A 58 10.02 -13.84 -18.84
N TRP A 59 9.48 -14.72 -18.00
CA TRP A 59 8.68 -14.28 -16.88
C TRP A 59 9.55 -13.47 -15.93
N GLN A 60 9.08 -12.28 -15.55
CA GLN A 60 9.73 -11.45 -14.55
C GLN A 60 8.79 -11.30 -13.37
N MET A 61 9.30 -11.66 -12.20
CA MET A 61 8.66 -11.35 -10.94
C MET A 61 9.10 -9.95 -10.50
N ASN A 62 8.15 -9.17 -10.02
CA ASN A 62 8.38 -7.89 -9.36
C ASN A 62 7.65 -7.89 -8.02
N ARG A 63 8.41 -7.76 -6.93
CA ARG A 63 7.83 -7.48 -5.61
C ARG A 63 8.14 -6.04 -5.24
N PHE A 64 7.14 -5.37 -4.70
CA PHE A 64 7.33 -4.04 -4.15
C PHE A 64 6.61 -3.90 -2.81
N MET A 65 7.16 -3.03 -1.97
CA MET A 65 6.56 -2.63 -0.71
C MET A 65 6.94 -1.20 -0.41
N GLY A 66 6.00 -0.48 0.17
CA GLY A 66 6.12 0.93 0.44
C GLY A 66 5.03 1.40 1.38
N VAL A 67 4.89 2.71 1.45
CA VAL A 67 3.94 3.38 2.33
C VAL A 67 3.34 4.57 1.61
N LYS A 68 2.06 4.82 1.87
CA LYS A 68 1.34 6.02 1.45
C LYS A 68 0.85 6.74 2.70
N ASN A 69 1.06 8.06 2.77
CA ASN A 69 0.39 8.87 3.77
C ASN A 69 -1.04 9.15 3.30
N ILE A 70 -2.02 8.58 4.01
CA ILE A 70 -3.45 8.77 3.75
C ILE A 70 -4.10 9.77 4.74
N GLY A 71 -3.35 10.18 5.77
CA GLY A 71 -3.75 11.21 6.71
C GLY A 71 -3.68 12.63 6.14
N GLY A 72 -4.16 13.58 6.95
CA GLY A 72 -4.22 15.00 6.59
C GLY A 72 -2.95 15.81 6.90
N SER A 73 -1.95 15.23 7.58
CA SER A 73 -0.73 15.92 8.01
C SER A 73 0.55 15.19 7.58
N THR A 74 1.67 15.90 7.59
CA THR A 74 2.99 15.33 7.26
C THR A 74 3.45 14.39 8.37
N MET A 75 3.79 13.17 7.98
CA MET A 75 4.31 12.14 8.89
C MET A 75 5.82 12.22 8.97
N THR A 76 6.39 11.96 10.15
CA THR A 76 7.83 12.01 10.40
C THR A 76 8.32 10.70 10.98
N GLY A 77 9.61 10.42 10.82
CA GLY A 77 10.22 9.18 11.26
C GLY A 77 9.69 7.92 10.56
N VAL A 78 9.14 8.08 9.35
CA VAL A 78 8.47 6.99 8.63
C VAL A 78 9.49 5.96 8.16
N THR A 79 9.29 4.73 8.62
CA THR A 79 10.05 3.55 8.24
C THR A 79 9.10 2.46 7.78
N VAL A 80 9.56 1.64 6.85
CA VAL A 80 8.87 0.41 6.46
C VAL A 80 9.82 -0.74 6.76
N THR A 81 9.31 -1.86 7.23
CA THR A 81 10.06 -3.06 7.63
C THR A 81 9.43 -4.29 7.02
N GLU A 82 10.23 -5.13 6.37
CA GLU A 82 9.80 -6.47 5.93
C GLU A 82 9.83 -7.43 7.13
N PHE A 83 8.79 -8.25 7.31
CA PHE A 83 8.77 -9.22 8.41
C PHE A 83 9.94 -10.21 8.27
N GLY A 84 10.78 -10.29 9.30
CA GLY A 84 12.02 -11.09 9.27
C GLY A 84 13.15 -10.50 8.41
N GLY A 85 13.00 -9.25 7.95
CA GLY A 85 13.93 -8.56 7.07
C GLY A 85 14.39 -7.19 7.60
N PRO A 86 15.08 -6.40 6.75
CA PRO A 86 15.62 -5.10 7.14
C PRO A 86 14.54 -4.03 7.26
N THR A 87 14.77 -3.04 8.12
CA THR A 87 13.99 -1.79 8.15
C THR A 87 14.61 -0.77 7.19
N ARG A 88 13.78 -0.09 6.39
CA ARG A 88 14.19 0.98 5.48
C ARG A 88 13.47 2.28 5.82
N TRP A 89 14.22 3.38 5.80
CA TRP A 89 13.68 4.73 5.99
C TRP A 89 13.13 5.28 4.68
N VAL A 90 12.03 6.04 4.76
CA VAL A 90 11.55 6.83 3.63
C VAL A 90 12.67 7.79 3.20
N LYS A 91 13.08 7.70 1.93
CA LYS A 91 14.14 8.57 1.40
C LYS A 91 13.63 10.01 1.28
N ALA A 92 14.52 10.97 1.50
CA ALA A 92 14.24 12.37 1.23
C ALA A 92 13.85 12.56 -0.25
N ASP A 93 12.73 13.24 -0.49
CA ASP A 93 12.29 13.68 -1.82
C ASP A 93 12.51 15.19 -1.93
N LYS A 94 13.47 15.57 -2.78
CA LYS A 94 13.86 16.98 -3.02
C LYS A 94 12.75 17.77 -3.71
N ASP A 95 12.04 17.15 -4.65
CA ASP A 95 10.97 17.79 -5.42
C ASP A 95 9.80 18.14 -4.51
N LYS A 96 9.54 17.26 -3.53
CA LYS A 96 8.51 17.46 -2.52
C LYS A 96 9.01 18.18 -1.27
N LYS A 97 10.27 18.63 -1.21
CA LYS A 97 10.88 19.30 -0.04
C LYS A 97 10.63 18.53 1.27
N THR A 98 10.96 17.23 1.26
CA THR A 98 10.84 16.33 2.42
C THR A 98 12.21 15.84 2.86
N LYS A 99 12.40 15.66 4.17
CA LYS A 99 13.62 15.05 4.73
C LYS A 99 13.49 13.52 4.80
N THR A 100 14.59 12.84 5.11
CA THR A 100 14.57 11.40 5.36
C THR A 100 13.60 11.08 6.50
N GLY A 101 12.71 10.11 6.29
CA GLY A 101 11.64 9.75 7.22
C GLY A 101 10.44 10.68 7.17
N GLU A 102 10.37 11.68 6.29
CA GLU A 102 9.19 12.52 6.13
C GLU A 102 8.34 12.09 4.94
N LEU A 103 7.02 12.05 5.14
CA LEU A 103 6.06 11.70 4.09
C LEU A 103 4.86 12.66 4.14
N LYS A 104 4.68 13.47 3.11
CA LYS A 104 3.58 14.45 3.03
C LYS A 104 2.23 13.79 2.77
N PRO A 105 1.10 14.46 3.10
CA PRO A 105 -0.24 13.96 2.79
C PRO A 105 -0.37 13.55 1.32
N GLY A 106 -0.91 12.36 1.07
CA GLY A 106 -1.09 11.80 -0.27
C GLY A 106 0.19 11.31 -0.96
N GLN A 107 1.38 11.51 -0.36
CA GLN A 107 2.63 11.04 -0.91
C GLN A 107 2.80 9.54 -0.71
N THR A 108 3.27 8.88 -1.77
CA THR A 108 3.66 7.47 -1.76
C THR A 108 5.17 7.35 -1.87
N ALA A 109 5.77 6.48 -1.06
CA ALA A 109 7.16 6.08 -1.15
C ALA A 109 7.26 4.56 -1.30
N ILE A 110 7.95 4.09 -2.34
CA ILE A 110 8.25 2.66 -2.54
C ILE A 110 9.69 2.42 -2.07
N LEU A 111 9.86 1.53 -1.09
CA LEU A 111 11.15 1.29 -0.44
C LEU A 111 11.77 -0.05 -0.86
N TRP A 112 10.94 -1.02 -1.25
CA TRP A 112 11.33 -2.26 -1.89
C TRP A 112 10.84 -2.30 -3.32
N ASN A 113 11.72 -2.69 -4.24
CA ASN A 113 11.40 -2.96 -5.61
C ASN A 113 12.44 -3.97 -6.12
N ASP A 114 12.16 -5.25 -5.89
CA ASP A 114 13.06 -6.32 -6.28
C ASP A 114 12.47 -7.04 -7.49
N LYS A 115 13.32 -7.27 -8.49
CA LYS A 115 12.95 -7.93 -9.73
C LYS A 115 13.88 -9.10 -10.00
N TRP A 116 13.32 -10.24 -10.39
CA TRP A 116 14.10 -11.41 -10.79
C TRP A 116 13.46 -12.18 -11.94
N LYS A 117 14.26 -13.00 -12.61
CA LYS A 117 13.82 -13.87 -13.70
C LYS A 117 13.09 -15.10 -13.11
N GLY A 118 11.96 -15.45 -13.70
CA GLY A 118 11.10 -16.55 -13.29
C GLY A 118 9.81 -16.10 -12.59
N CYS A 119 8.79 -16.97 -12.63
CA CYS A 119 7.51 -16.79 -11.97
C CYS A 119 7.32 -17.86 -10.90
N TRP A 120 8.00 -17.70 -9.76
CA TRP A 120 7.85 -18.62 -8.64
C TRP A 120 6.91 -18.02 -7.59
N PRO A 121 6.13 -18.84 -6.85
CA PRO A 121 5.31 -18.34 -5.75
C PRO A 121 6.17 -17.45 -4.84
N ALA A 122 5.76 -16.20 -4.73
CA ALA A 122 6.47 -15.20 -3.97
C ALA A 122 5.47 -14.39 -3.15
N SER A 123 5.91 -14.02 -1.95
CA SER A 123 5.19 -13.16 -1.04
C SER A 123 6.11 -12.03 -0.57
N ILE A 124 5.51 -10.91 -0.21
CA ILE A 124 6.16 -9.85 0.54
C ILE A 124 5.20 -9.42 1.63
N SER A 125 5.73 -9.14 2.81
CA SER A 125 4.93 -8.73 3.95
C SER A 125 5.75 -7.88 4.87
N GLY A 126 5.09 -6.92 5.50
CA GLY A 126 5.78 -5.99 6.36
C GLY A 126 4.84 -5.09 7.09
N TYR A 127 5.44 -4.14 7.78
CA TYR A 127 4.74 -3.10 8.49
C TYR A 127 5.44 -1.74 8.31
N THR A 128 4.70 -0.65 8.49
CA THR A 128 5.20 0.72 8.54
C THR A 128 5.05 1.30 9.93
N ILE A 129 5.97 2.18 10.33
CA ILE A 129 5.93 2.93 11.59
C ILE A 129 6.31 4.38 11.31
N GLY A 130 5.51 5.33 11.78
CA GLY A 130 5.90 6.73 11.96
C GLY A 130 5.91 7.14 13.45
N GLN A 131 6.24 8.41 13.69
CA GLN A 131 6.33 8.97 15.05
C GLN A 131 4.99 9.49 15.59
N GLN A 132 4.00 9.68 14.73
CA GLN A 132 2.68 10.19 15.09
C GLN A 132 1.76 9.06 15.56
N VAL A 133 0.63 9.42 16.17
CA VAL A 133 -0.44 8.46 16.47
C VAL A 133 -1.15 8.11 15.17
N GLU A 134 -1.12 6.82 14.81
CA GLU A 134 -1.62 6.28 13.54
C GLU A 134 -2.59 5.13 13.82
N ASN A 135 -3.32 4.71 12.79
CA ASN A 135 -4.12 3.51 12.87
C ASN A 135 -3.26 2.26 12.61
N PRO A 136 -3.00 1.40 13.61
CA PRO A 136 -2.10 0.25 13.45
C PRO A 136 -2.63 -0.79 12.44
N PHE A 137 -3.93 -0.81 12.17
CA PHE A 137 -4.52 -1.75 11.21
C PHE A 137 -4.14 -1.43 9.75
N ASN A 138 -3.86 -0.17 9.42
CA ASN A 138 -3.41 0.23 8.08
C ASN A 138 -1.90 0.02 7.89
N ASN A 139 -1.18 -0.26 8.97
CA ASN A 139 0.28 -0.26 8.97
C ASN A 139 0.90 -1.60 8.59
N ALA A 140 0.16 -2.72 8.65
CA ALA A 140 0.68 -4.05 8.33
C ALA A 140 0.01 -4.63 7.09
N GLY A 141 0.79 -5.35 6.27
CA GLY A 141 0.30 -5.88 5.01
C GLY A 141 1.04 -7.14 4.57
N TYR A 142 0.33 -7.96 3.79
CA TYR A 142 0.84 -9.18 3.19
C TYR A 142 0.31 -9.28 1.75
N TRP A 143 1.21 -9.52 0.80
CA TRP A 143 0.90 -9.68 -0.62
C TRP A 143 1.57 -10.94 -1.15
N GLN A 144 0.88 -11.64 -2.04
CA GLN A 144 1.34 -12.90 -2.62
C GLN A 144 0.92 -12.99 -4.08
N ASN A 145 1.80 -13.53 -4.94
CA ASN A 145 1.55 -13.62 -6.37
C ASN A 145 0.37 -14.53 -6.76
N VAL A 146 -0.08 -15.42 -5.87
CA VAL A 146 -1.19 -16.36 -6.14
C VAL A 146 -2.55 -15.66 -6.15
N LYS A 147 -2.61 -14.41 -5.67
CA LYS A 147 -3.75 -13.51 -5.82
C LYS A 147 -3.35 -12.42 -6.82
N ARG A 148 -3.91 -12.46 -8.04
CA ARG A 148 -3.78 -11.38 -9.03
C ARG A 148 -4.44 -10.10 -8.49
N SER A 149 -3.68 -9.25 -7.80
CA SER A 149 -4.11 -7.88 -7.52
C SER A 149 -3.62 -6.99 -8.66
N GLN A 150 -4.53 -6.54 -9.54
CA GLN A 150 -4.19 -5.48 -10.47
C GLN A 150 -4.27 -4.13 -9.75
N PRO A 151 -3.28 -3.23 -9.91
CA PRO A 151 -3.40 -1.87 -9.40
C PRO A 151 -4.57 -1.19 -10.13
N LYS A 152 -5.55 -0.68 -9.36
CA LYS A 152 -6.56 0.22 -9.93
C LYS A 152 -5.92 1.60 -10.16
N PRO A 153 -6.13 2.21 -11.34
CA PRO A 153 -5.68 3.58 -11.62
C PRO A 153 -6.35 4.62 -10.70
#